data_AF-A0AAV5MMU6-F1
#
_entry.id   AF-A0AAV5MMU6-F1
#
_cell.length_a   1.000
_cell.length_b   1.000
_cell.length_c   1.000
_cell.angle_alpha   90.00
_cell.angle_beta   90.00
_cell.angle_gamma   90.00
#
_symmetry.space_group_name_H-M   'P 1'
#
loop_
_entity.id
_entity.type
_entity.pdbx_description
1 polymer ?
#
loop_
_entity_poly.entity_id
_entity_poly.type
_entity_poly.pdbx_seq_one_letter_code
_entity_poly.pdbx_strand_id
1 'polypeptide(L)' 'MSVQNLLTEFQIRKVHMAVVLNGYGGNVAIVTLEHVVEENV' A
#
# COMPACT_ATOMS: atom_id res chain seq x y z
N MET A 1 -6.57 -6.51 4.93
CA MET A 1 -5.14 -6.27 4.64
C MET A 1 -4.65 -5.28 5.69
N SER A 2 -3.68 -5.65 6.52
CA SER A 2 -3.11 -4.75 7.53
C SER A 2 -1.94 -3.93 6.95
N VAL A 3 -1.62 -2.80 7.59
CA VAL A 3 -0.50 -1.92 7.21
C VAL A 3 0.84 -2.66 7.24
N GLN A 4 1.02 -3.58 8.18
CA GLN A 4 2.24 -4.42 8.29
C GLN A 4 2.42 -5.35 7.08
N ASN A 5 1.33 -5.94 6.58
CA ASN A 5 1.40 -6.78 5.38
C ASN A 5 1.75 -5.92 4.15
N LEU A 6 1.22 -4.70 4.10
CA LEU A 6 1.53 -3.77 3.02
C LEU A 6 3.00 -3.33 3.04
N LEU A 7 3.54 -2.97 4.20
CA LEU A 7 4.96 -2.66 4.36
C LEU A 7 5.86 -3.83 3.91
N THR A 8 5.49 -5.05 4.29
CA THR A 8 6.19 -6.27 3.88
C THR A 8 6.18 -6.42 2.35
N GLU A 9 5.05 -6.19 1.69
CA GLU A 9 4.95 -6.25 0.22
C GLU A 9 5.80 -5.17 -0.47
N PHE A 10 5.79 -3.93 0.03
CA PHE A 10 6.66 -2.86 -0.47
C PHE A 10 8.14 -3.26 -0.38
N GLN A 11 8.56 -3.87 0.73
CA GLN A 11 9.95 -4.32 0.96
C GLN A 11 10.36 -5.51 0.09
N ILE A 12 9.47 -6.49 -0.12
CA ILE A 12 9.72 -7.68 -0.96
C ILE A 12 9.78 -7.28 -2.44
N ARG A 13 8.82 -6.47 -2.90
CA ARG A 13 8.69 -6.09 -4.31
C ARG A 13 9.62 -4.96 -4.74
N LYS A 14 10.27 -4.27 -3.79
CA LYS A 14 11.13 -3.10 -4.04
C LYS A 14 10.41 -2.00 -4.84
N VAL A 15 9.15 -1.75 -4.48
CA VAL A 15 8.32 -0.67 -5.03
C VAL A 15 8.07 0.38 -3.94
N HIS A 16 7.60 1.56 -4.34
CA HIS A 16 7.29 2.67 -3.42
C HIS A 16 5.87 3.21 -3.57
N MET A 17 5.14 2.78 -4.60
CA MET A 17 3.75 3.16 -4.86
C MET A 17 2.94 1.94 -5.29
N ALA A 18 1.69 1.87 -4.84
CA ALA A 18 0.73 0.85 -5.20
C ALA A 18 -0.62 1.49 -5.52
N VAL A 19 -1.33 0.90 -6.48
CA VAL A 19 -2.70 1.28 -6.81
C VAL A 19 -3.63 0.23 -6.22
N VAL A 20 -4.52 0.66 -5.32
CA VAL A 20 -5.53 -0.18 -4.68
C VAL A 20 -6.82 -0.03 -5.47
N LEU A 21 -7.34 -1.17 -5.94
CA LEU A 21 -8.62 -1.26 -6.62
C LEU A 21 -9.65 -1.87 -5.67
N ASN A 22 -10.87 -1.32 -5.64
CA ASN A 22 -11.99 -2.04 -5.04
C ASN A 22 -12.42 -3.21 -5.93
N GLY A 23 -13.12 -4.20 -5.34
CA GLY A 23 -13.61 -5.40 -6.06
C GLY A 23 -14.62 -5.13 -7.19
N TYR A 24 -15.02 -3.87 -7.38
CA TYR A 24 -15.91 -3.42 -8.45
C TYR A 24 -15.18 -2.65 -9.56
N GLY A 25 -13.84 -2.55 -9.48
CA GLY A 25 -13.00 -1.88 -10.48
C GLY A 25 -13.17 -0.36 -10.58
N GLY A 26 -13.92 0.26 -9.66
CA GLY A 26 -14.34 1.66 -9.75
C GLY A 26 -13.57 2.62 -8.86
N ASN A 27 -13.19 2.21 -7.64
CA ASN A 27 -12.46 3.09 -6.73
C ASN A 27 -10.98 2.75 -6.81
N VAL A 28 -10.22 3.72 -7.31
CA VAL A 28 -8.77 3.72 -7.38
C VAL A 28 -8.26 4.56 -6.23
N ALA A 29 -7.49 3.96 -5.32
CA ALA A 29 -6.74 4.69 -4.31
C ALA A 29 -5.24 4.47 -4.57
N ILE A 30 -4.43 5.49 -4.32
CA ILE A 30 -2.97 5.39 -4.40
C ILE A 30 -2.45 5.27 -2.97
N VAL A 31 -1.64 4.26 -2.74
CA VAL A 31 -0.89 4.13 -1.49
C VAL A 31 0.59 4.20 -1.80
N THR A 32 1.31 4.89 -0.94
CA THR A 32 2.74 5.13 -1.08
C THR A 32 3.47 4.70 0.19
N LEU A 33 4.77 4.41 0.06
CA LEU A 33 5.57 3.91 1.16
C LEU A 33 5.65 4.91 2.32
N GLU A 34 5.67 6.21 2.05
CA GLU A 34 5.73 7.25 3.09
C GLU A 34 4.53 7.20 4.04
N HIS A 35 3.31 7.06 3.52
CA HIS A 35 2.10 6.96 4.35
C HIS A 35 2.11 5.69 5.19
N VAL A 36 2.59 4.58 4.62
CA VAL A 36 2.68 3.29 5.33
C VAL A 36 3.69 3.35 6.48
N VAL A 37 4.79 4.07 6.28
CA VAL A 37 5.80 4.27 7.33
C VAL A 37 5.28 5.25 8.39
N GLU A 38 4.60 6.32 8.00
CA GLU A 38 3.99 7.29 8.92
C GLU A 38 2.94 6.65 9.84
N GLU A 39 2.09 5.74 9.35
CA GLU A 39 1.11 5.03 10.18
C GLU A 39 1.72 4.04 11.20
N ASN A 40 2.96 3.57 10.98
CA ASN A 40 3.64 2.65 11.91
C ASN A 40 4.50 3.38 12.97
N VAL A 41 4.61 4.71 12.91
CA VAL A 41 5.41 5.55 13.82
C VAL A 41 4.49 6.30 14.78
#